data_AF-A0A366XS24-F1
#
_entry.id   AF-A0A366XS24-F1
#
_cell.length_a   1.000
_cell.length_b   1.000
_cell.length_c   1.000
_cell.angle_alpha   90.00
_cell.angle_beta   90.00
_cell.angle_gamma   90.00
#
_symmetry.space_group_name_H-M   'P 1'
#
loop_
_entity.id
_entity.type
_entity.pdbx_description
1 polymer ?
#
loop_
_entity_poly.entity_id
_entity_poly.type
_entity_poly.pdbx_seq_one_letter_code
_entity_poly.pdbx_strand_id
1 'polypeptide(L)' 'MNGSTKVTECPKCGGKELGKGKHSGYAVMVPVNKVMSFGSDVEYIICTECGFIIESYVKKPEKFNEIQPEVPFLKNSMEF' A
#
# COMPACT_ATOMS: atom_id res chain seq x y z
N MET A 1 6.35 -21.24 6.28
CA MET A 1 5.02 -21.65 5.79
C MET A 1 4.50 -20.54 4.88
N ASN A 2 4.56 -20.72 3.57
CA ASN A 2 4.09 -19.73 2.58
C ASN A 2 2.62 -20.01 2.25
N GLY A 3 1.72 -19.60 3.13
CA GLY A 3 0.28 -19.59 2.84
C GLY A 3 -0.08 -18.33 2.09
N SER A 4 -0.11 -18.37 0.76
CA SER A 4 -0.74 -17.29 -0.02
C SER A 4 -2.26 -17.48 0.12
N THR A 5 -2.85 -16.86 1.12
CA THR A 5 -4.30 -16.82 1.31
C THR A 5 -4.88 -16.00 0.18
N LYS A 6 -5.42 -16.66 -0.85
CA LYS A 6 -6.11 -15.94 -1.93
C LYS A 6 -7.41 -15.39 -1.37
N VAL A 7 -7.57 -14.06 -1.41
CA VAL A 7 -8.85 -13.42 -1.12
C VAL A 7 -9.87 -13.86 -2.18
N THR A 8 -10.93 -14.54 -1.73
CA THR A 8 -12.02 -15.01 -2.61
C THR A 8 -13.32 -14.22 -2.44
N GLU A 9 -13.44 -13.44 -1.38
CA GLU A 9 -14.62 -12.61 -1.09
C GLU A 9 -14.24 -11.35 -0.30
N CYS A 10 -15.10 -10.34 -0.38
CA CYS A 10 -14.95 -9.10 0.36
C CYS A 10 -15.33 -9.31 1.83
N PRO A 11 -14.42 -9.07 2.80
CA PRO A 11 -14.72 -9.26 4.22
C PRO A 11 -15.72 -8.24 4.78
N LYS A 12 -15.98 -7.15 4.04
CA LYS A 12 -16.90 -6.09 4.47
C LYS A 12 -18.35 -6.34 4.04
N CYS A 13 -18.57 -6.90 2.86
CA CYS A 13 -19.92 -7.05 2.30
C CYS A 13 -20.26 -8.46 1.79
N GLY A 14 -19.31 -9.39 1.80
CA GLY A 14 -19.49 -10.75 1.26
C GLY A 14 -19.48 -10.84 -0.28
N GLY A 15 -19.25 -9.71 -0.97
CA GLY A 15 -19.18 -9.65 -2.43
C GLY A 15 -18.05 -10.51 -2.99
N LYS A 16 -18.27 -11.11 -4.15
CA LYS A 16 -17.31 -12.05 -4.79
C LYS A 16 -16.63 -11.47 -6.02
N GLU A 17 -17.15 -10.35 -6.52
CA GLU A 17 -16.50 -9.63 -7.60
C GLU A 17 -15.37 -8.75 -7.04
N LEU A 18 -14.14 -9.16 -7.36
CA LEU A 18 -12.91 -8.49 -6.95
C LEU A 18 -12.18 -7.97 -8.18
N GLY A 19 -11.83 -6.68 -8.14
CA GLY A 19 -11.03 -6.00 -9.15
C GLY A 19 -9.60 -5.78 -8.68
N LYS A 20 -8.73 -5.43 -9.64
CA LYS A 20 -7.37 -4.98 -9.39
C LYS A 20 -7.19 -3.53 -9.80
N GLY A 21 -6.53 -2.76 -8.95
CA GLY A 21 -6.21 -1.36 -9.20
C GLY A 21 -4.77 -1.02 -8.86
N LYS A 22 -4.29 0.10 -9.38
CA LYS A 22 -3.07 0.75 -8.92
C LYS A 22 -3.20 2.26 -9.07
N HIS A 23 -2.40 3.00 -8.33
CA HIS A 23 -2.24 4.42 -8.58
C HIS A 23 -1.57 4.69 -9.94
N SER A 24 -1.82 5.87 -10.50
CA SER A 24 -1.22 6.34 -11.76
C SER A 24 -0.50 7.67 -11.56
N GLY A 25 0.30 8.09 -12.55
CA GLY A 25 1.09 9.31 -12.47
C GLY A 25 2.19 9.24 -11.39
N TYR A 26 2.27 10.27 -10.55
CA TYR A 26 3.31 10.41 -9.50
C TYR A 26 2.96 9.71 -8.17
N ALA A 27 1.84 8.98 -8.10
CA ALA A 27 1.38 8.34 -6.87
C ALA A 27 2.03 6.95 -6.63
N VAL A 28 3.37 6.91 -6.68
CA VAL A 28 4.17 5.75 -6.29
C VAL A 28 4.51 5.80 -4.80
N MET A 29 4.70 4.64 -4.18
CA MET A 29 5.20 4.57 -2.81
C MET A 29 6.69 4.87 -2.80
N VAL A 30 7.13 5.85 -2.01
CA VAL A 30 8.55 6.23 -1.90
C VAL A 30 9.07 5.97 -0.48
N PRO A 31 10.33 5.53 -0.31
CA PRO A 31 10.93 5.41 1.01
C PRO A 31 11.10 6.81 1.61
N VAL A 32 10.75 6.96 2.90
CA VAL A 32 10.73 8.26 3.61
C VAL A 32 12.08 8.99 3.52
N ASN A 33 13.20 8.25 3.61
CA ASN A 33 14.55 8.82 3.63
C ASN A 33 15.32 8.70 2.30
N LYS A 34 14.65 8.34 1.19
CA LYS A 34 15.28 8.30 -0.15
C LYS A 34 14.62 9.28 -1.10
N VAL A 35 15.03 10.54 -0.99
CA VAL A 35 14.51 11.68 -1.76
C VAL A 35 14.70 11.50 -3.28
N MET A 36 15.74 10.78 -3.72
CA MET A 36 15.97 10.41 -5.13
C MET A 36 15.56 8.96 -5.46
N SER A 37 14.44 8.48 -4.95
CA SER A 37 13.91 7.16 -5.28
C SER A 37 12.87 7.22 -6.38
N PHE A 38 12.94 6.30 -7.35
CA PHE A 38 11.86 6.07 -8.33
C PHE A 38 10.62 5.38 -7.72
N GLY A 39 10.62 5.13 -6.41
CA GLY A 39 9.51 4.52 -5.69
C GLY A 39 9.14 3.10 -6.16
N SER A 40 7.96 2.66 -5.79
CA SER A 40 7.34 1.41 -6.24
C SER A 40 5.83 1.59 -6.37
N ASP A 41 5.24 0.97 -7.39
CA ASP A 41 3.79 0.84 -7.51
C ASP A 41 3.21 0.11 -6.29
N VAL A 42 1.99 0.50 -5.92
CA VAL A 42 1.11 -0.25 -5.01
C VAL A 42 -0.02 -0.86 -5.84
N GLU A 43 -0.19 -2.17 -5.74
CA GLU A 43 -1.30 -2.92 -6.33
C GLU A 43 -2.36 -3.19 -5.26
N TYR A 44 -3.62 -2.99 -5.63
CA TYR A 44 -4.77 -3.12 -4.76
C TYR A 44 -5.68 -4.26 -5.23
N ILE A 45 -6.22 -5.03 -4.28
CA ILE A 45 -7.40 -5.87 -4.50
C ILE A 45 -8.59 -5.09 -3.94
N ILE A 46 -9.58 -4.85 -4.79
CA ILE A 46 -10.71 -3.97 -4.48
C ILE A 46 -12.00 -4.75 -4.70
N CYS A 47 -12.93 -4.67 -3.76
CA CYS A 47 -14.28 -5.15 -4.00
C CYS A 47 -15.00 -4.17 -4.94
N THR A 48 -15.41 -4.65 -6.12
CA THR A 48 -16.09 -3.80 -7.12
C THR A 48 -17.55 -3.53 -6.76
N GLU A 49 -18.11 -4.31 -5.83
CA GLU A 49 -19.49 -4.13 -5.36
C GLU A 49 -19.64 -3.01 -4.33
N CYS A 50 -18.72 -2.91 -3.35
CA CYS A 50 -18.83 -1.93 -2.25
C CYS A 50 -17.67 -0.93 -2.16
N GLY A 51 -16.67 -1.03 -3.03
CA GLY A 51 -15.51 -0.13 -3.07
C GLY A 51 -14.48 -0.35 -1.96
N PHE A 52 -14.62 -1.39 -1.14
CA PHE A 52 -13.64 -1.70 -0.10
C PHE A 52 -12.31 -2.17 -0.70
N ILE A 53 -11.21 -1.55 -0.29
CA ILE A 53 -9.85 -2.04 -0.61
C ILE A 53 -9.53 -3.16 0.39
N ILE A 54 -9.43 -4.39 -0.10
CA ILE A 54 -9.25 -5.57 0.73
C ILE A 54 -7.77 -5.73 1.10
N GLU A 55 -6.89 -5.58 0.11
CA GLU A 55 -5.44 -5.71 0.29
C GLU A 55 -4.69 -4.69 -0.56
N SER A 56 -3.51 -4.30 -0.09
CA SER A 56 -2.61 -3.35 -0.76
C SER A 56 -1.18 -3.89 -0.69
N TYR A 57 -0.50 -3.98 -1.83
CA TYR A 57 0.83 -4.57 -1.95
C TYR A 57 1.79 -3.65 -2.69
N VAL A 58 2.90 -3.32 -2.04
CA VAL A 58 4.04 -2.68 -2.73
C VAL A 58 4.70 -3.72 -3.64
N LYS A 59 4.86 -3.43 -4.95
CA LYS A 59 5.43 -4.39 -5.91
C LYS A 59 6.91 -4.71 -5.68
N LYS A 60 7.67 -3.75 -5.15
CA LYS A 60 9.11 -3.86 -4.89
C LYS A 60 9.41 -3.49 -3.43
N PRO A 61 8.95 -4.30 -2.45
CA PRO A 61 9.13 -3.99 -1.03
C PRO A 61 10.61 -3.96 -0.62
N GLU A 62 11.49 -4.64 -1.36
CA GLU A 62 12.93 -4.66 -1.11
C GLU A 62 13.60 -3.28 -1.21
N LYS A 63 12.97 -2.32 -1.90
CA LYS A 63 13.43 -0.92 -1.95
C LYS A 63 13.34 -0.19 -0.60
N PHE A 64 12.63 -0.77 0.36
CA PHE A 64 12.32 -0.19 1.67
C PHE A 64 13.09 -0.89 2.81
N ASN A 65 13.99 -1.82 2.51
CA ASN A 65 14.73 -2.62 3.50
C ASN A 65 15.78 -1.86 4.34
N GLU A 66 15.81 -0.53 4.29
CA GLU A 66 16.72 0.24 5.15
C GLU A 66 16.13 0.38 6.55
N ILE A 67 16.88 -0.11 7.55
CA ILE A 67 16.56 0.03 8.98
C ILE A 67 16.43 1.52 9.28
N GLN A 68 15.24 1.95 9.66
CA GLN A 68 14.97 3.33 10.06
C GLN A 68 15.34 3.47 11.55
N PRO A 69 16.38 4.24 11.94
CA PRO A 69 16.44 4.74 13.31
C PRO A 69 15.33 5.79 13.44
N GLU A 70 14.23 5.40 14.09
CA GLU A 70 13.14 6.23 14.64
C GLU A 70 12.68 7.43 13.78
N VAL A 71 11.52 7.25 13.14
CA VAL A 71 10.82 8.25 12.31
C VAL A 71 10.44 9.48 13.16
N PRO A 72 10.99 10.69 12.93
CA PRO A 72 10.66 11.89 13.72
C PRO A 72 9.37 12.60 13.23
N PHE A 73 8.49 11.90 12.51
CA PHE A 73 7.34 12.48 11.78
C PHE A 73 6.19 13.01 12.67
N LEU A 74 6.43 13.17 13.98
CA LEU A 74 5.49 13.78 14.94
C LEU A 74 6.08 14.99 15.69
N LYS A 75 7.10 15.66 15.15
CA LYS A 75 7.51 16.98 15.64
C LYS A 75 7.46 18.03 14.53
N ASN A 76 6.26 18.36 14.07
CA ASN A 76 5.89 19.73 13.67
C ASN A 76 4.42 19.77 13.21
N SER A 77 3.50 19.64 14.17
CA SER A 77 2.08 19.94 13.96
C SER A 77 1.53 20.93 15.00
N MET A 78 2.41 21.77 15.58
CA MET A 78 2.03 22.96 16.35
C MET A 78 3.17 23.98 16.32
N GLU A 79 3.29 24.71 15.21
CA GLU A 79 3.79 26.09 15.23
C GLU A 79 3.01 26.86 14.16
N PHE A 80 1.72 27.12 14.45
CA PHE A 80 0.96 28.33 14.08
C PHE A 80 -0.26 28.42 15.01
#